data_AF-A0A8J4U0X6-F1
#
_entry.id   AF-A0A8J4U0X6-F1
#
_cell.length_a   1.000
_cell.length_b   1.000
_cell.length_c   1.000
_cell.angle_alpha   90.00
_cell.angle_beta   90.00
_cell.angle_gamma   90.00
#
_symmetry.space_group_name_H-M   'P 1'
#
loop_
_entity.id
_entity.type
_entity.pdbx_description
1 polymer ?
#
loop_
_entity_poly.entity_id
_entity_poly.type
_entity_poly.pdbx_seq_one_letter_code
_entity_poly.pdbx_strand_id
1 'polypeptide(L)'
;MLARKSIIPEEFALPALASRAPRKPVFRDRVNKARFIAKSGACNLAHKNIREQGRFLQDVFTTLVDLKWRFTLVIFTMTFLCSWLLFAMIWWLVAFANGDLDPTSVSITDQCVTNV
;
A
#
# COMPACT_ATOMS: atom_id res chain seq x y z
N MET A 1 -42.39 -13.29 78.35
CA MET A 1 -42.21 -12.91 76.93
C MET A 1 -40.83 -12.28 76.79
N LEU A 2 -39.91 -12.90 76.03
CA LEU A 2 -38.80 -12.26 75.31
C LEU A 2 -37.99 -13.39 74.65
N ALA A 3 -38.11 -13.45 73.33
CA ALA A 3 -37.52 -14.48 72.48
C ALA A 3 -35.99 -14.44 72.57
N ARG A 4 -35.38 -15.62 72.72
CA ARG A 4 -33.93 -15.80 72.59
C ARG A 4 -33.50 -15.28 71.21
N LYS A 5 -32.68 -14.23 71.24
CA LYS A 5 -31.95 -13.70 70.11
C LYS A 5 -31.08 -14.83 69.53
N SER A 6 -31.41 -15.25 68.32
CA SER A 6 -30.75 -16.35 67.60
C SER A 6 -29.28 -16.01 67.35
N ILE A 7 -28.42 -16.84 67.92
CA ILE A 7 -26.98 -16.90 67.70
C ILE A 7 -26.79 -17.56 66.34
N ILE A 8 -26.66 -16.77 65.29
CA ILE A 8 -26.04 -17.21 64.04
C ILE A 8 -25.04 -16.11 63.66
N PRO A 9 -23.73 -16.39 63.72
CA PRO A 9 -22.72 -15.43 63.30
C PRO A 9 -22.79 -15.22 61.78
N GLU A 10 -22.98 -13.98 61.34
CA GLU A 10 -22.93 -13.52 59.93
C GLU A 10 -21.65 -13.98 59.19
N GLU A 11 -20.59 -14.28 59.95
CA GLU A 11 -19.32 -14.85 59.51
C GLU A 11 -19.48 -16.13 58.65
N PHE A 12 -20.50 -16.94 58.93
CA PHE A 12 -20.73 -18.22 58.22
C PHE A 12 -21.61 -18.09 56.97
N ALA A 13 -22.34 -16.99 56.81
CA ALA A 13 -23.23 -16.78 55.66
C ALA A 13 -22.46 -16.27 54.43
N LEU A 14 -21.41 -15.47 54.64
CA LEU A 14 -20.59 -14.87 53.58
C LEU A 14 -19.84 -15.90 52.70
N PRO A 15 -19.22 -16.96 53.25
CA PRO A 15 -18.56 -18.00 52.43
C PRO A 15 -19.54 -18.76 51.53
N ALA A 16 -20.75 -19.02 52.04
CA ALA A 16 -21.80 -19.70 51.30
C ALA A 16 -22.32 -18.85 50.12
N LEU A 17 -22.50 -17.55 50.30
CA LEU A 17 -22.90 -16.64 49.23
C LEU A 17 -21.78 -16.40 48.21
N ALA A 18 -20.53 -16.31 48.66
CA ALA A 18 -19.36 -16.18 47.79
C ALA A 18 -19.18 -17.39 46.86
N SER A 19 -19.46 -18.60 47.35
CA SER A 19 -19.42 -19.82 46.52
C SER A 19 -20.56 -19.93 45.49
N ARG A 20 -21.66 -19.19 45.71
CA ARG A 20 -22.85 -19.18 44.84
C ARG A 20 -22.81 -18.07 43.80
N ALA A 21 -21.80 -17.19 43.83
CA ALA A 21 -21.60 -16.19 42.80
C ALA A 21 -21.36 -16.90 41.45
N PRO A 22 -22.18 -16.66 40.42
CA PRO A 22 -21.96 -17.24 39.11
C PRO A 22 -20.60 -16.76 38.60
N ARG A 23 -19.66 -17.70 38.38
CA ARG A 23 -18.39 -17.40 37.72
C ARG A 23 -18.72 -16.71 36.41
N LYS A 24 -18.32 -15.44 36.25
CA LYS A 24 -18.43 -14.74 34.96
C LYS A 24 -17.77 -15.64 33.92
N PRO A 25 -18.46 -15.98 32.81
CA PRO A 25 -17.83 -16.75 31.75
C PRO A 25 -16.64 -15.91 31.25
N VAL A 26 -15.43 -16.38 31.49
CA VAL A 26 -14.24 -15.81 30.88
C VAL A 26 -14.33 -16.19 29.41
N PHE A 27 -14.93 -15.31 28.60
CA PHE A 27 -14.87 -15.42 27.16
C PHE A 27 -13.41 -15.20 26.79
N ARG A 28 -12.64 -16.29 26.80
CA ARG A 28 -11.33 -16.31 26.13
C ARG A 28 -11.66 -16.17 24.66
N ASP A 29 -11.66 -14.93 24.17
CA ASP A 29 -11.48 -14.69 22.75
C ASP A 29 -10.25 -15.49 22.36
N ARG A 30 -10.47 -16.60 21.64
CA ARG A 30 -9.36 -17.32 21.05
C ARG A 30 -8.76 -16.32 20.09
N VAL A 31 -7.62 -15.75 20.46
CA VAL A 31 -6.84 -14.92 19.54
C VAL A 31 -6.65 -15.79 18.31
N ASN A 32 -7.35 -15.44 17.23
CA ASN A 32 -7.29 -16.17 15.98
C ASN A 32 -5.83 -16.08 15.53
N LYS A 33 -5.07 -17.17 15.74
CA LYS A 33 -3.69 -17.24 15.29
C LYS A 33 -3.71 -17.04 13.78
N ALA A 34 -3.08 -15.96 13.31
CA ALA A 34 -2.94 -15.71 11.89
C ALA A 34 -2.25 -16.93 11.26
N ARG A 35 -2.90 -17.51 10.25
CA ARG A 35 -2.38 -18.68 9.55
C ARG A 35 -1.35 -18.22 8.52
N PHE A 36 -0.21 -18.91 8.43
CA PHE A 36 0.85 -18.58 7.47
C PHE A 36 0.38 -18.62 6.01
N ILE A 37 -0.46 -19.59 5.64
CA ILE A 37 -1.04 -19.72 4.30
C ILE A 37 -2.57 -19.77 4.39
N ALA A 38 -3.25 -18.93 3.62
CA ALA A 38 -4.70 -18.93 3.49
C ALA A 38 -5.20 -20.14 2.69
N LYS A 39 -6.47 -20.53 2.85
CA LYS A 39 -7.08 -21.61 2.05
C LYS A 39 -7.12 -21.31 0.54
N SER A 40 -7.00 -20.04 0.17
CA SER A 40 -6.86 -19.57 -1.22
C SER A 40 -5.43 -19.71 -1.78
N GLY A 41 -4.48 -20.21 -0.98
CA GLY A 41 -3.06 -20.30 -1.35
C GLY A 41 -2.26 -19.01 -1.13
N ALA A 42 -2.92 -17.90 -0.76
CA ALA A 42 -2.23 -16.65 -0.45
C ALA A 42 -1.39 -16.76 0.83
N CYS A 43 -0.15 -16.28 0.79
CA CYS A 43 0.76 -16.29 1.92
C CYS A 43 0.61 -15.02 2.77
N ASN A 44 0.36 -15.17 4.07
CA ASN A 44 0.22 -14.07 5.01
C ASN A 44 1.59 -13.65 5.58
N LEU A 45 2.49 -13.26 4.69
CA LEU A 45 3.87 -12.87 5.00
C LEU A 45 3.99 -11.35 4.88
N ALA A 46 3.80 -10.66 6.00
CA ALA A 46 4.07 -9.23 6.08
C ALA A 46 5.58 -9.02 6.18
N HIS A 47 6.22 -8.64 5.07
CA HIS A 47 7.63 -8.31 5.06
C HIS A 47 7.85 -6.98 5.78
N LYS A 48 8.21 -7.03 7.08
CA LYS A 48 8.70 -5.87 7.82
C LYS A 48 10.21 -5.75 7.63
N ASN A 49 10.71 -4.54 7.39
CA ASN A 49 12.13 -4.19 7.27
C ASN A 49 12.85 -4.76 6.03
N ILE A 50 12.36 -4.44 4.82
CA ILE A 50 13.09 -4.69 3.57
C ILE A 50 14.09 -3.55 3.38
N ARG A 51 15.36 -3.77 3.74
CA ARG A 51 16.45 -2.80 3.57
C ARG A 51 16.89 -2.58 2.12
N GLU A 52 16.57 -3.50 1.21
CA GLU A 52 17.02 -3.47 -0.19
C GLU A 52 15.85 -3.55 -1.17
N GLN A 53 15.04 -2.49 -1.24
CA GLN A 53 13.96 -2.40 -2.24
C GLN A 53 14.48 -2.09 -3.66
N GLY A 54 15.72 -1.62 -3.80
CA GLY A 54 16.30 -1.27 -5.11
C GLY A 54 16.58 -2.47 -6.01
N ARG A 55 16.80 -3.67 -5.45
CA ARG A 55 17.08 -4.89 -6.22
C ARG A 55 15.89 -5.33 -7.07
N PHE A 56 14.67 -4.95 -6.69
CA PHE A 56 13.46 -5.24 -7.49
C PHE A 56 13.43 -4.46 -8.81
N LEU A 57 14.00 -3.25 -8.87
CA LEU A 57 14.00 -2.44 -10.09
C LEU A 57 15.05 -2.90 -11.12
N GLN A 58 16.05 -3.66 -10.69
CA GLN A 58 17.09 -4.18 -11.57
C GLN A 58 16.56 -5.29 -12.49
N ASP A 59 15.49 -5.97 -12.07
CA ASP A 59 14.81 -7.00 -12.86
C ASP A 59 13.48 -6.46 -13.43
N VAL A 60 13.60 -5.41 -14.26
CA VAL A 60 12.45 -4.69 -14.83
C VAL A 60 11.57 -5.59 -15.70
N PHE A 61 12.15 -6.61 -16.34
CA PHE A 61 11.43 -7.50 -17.22
C PHE A 61 10.57 -8.51 -16.44
N THR A 62 11.09 -9.14 -15.40
CA THR A 62 10.29 -10.07 -14.59
C THR A 62 9.26 -9.31 -13.75
N THR A 63 9.59 -8.11 -13.25
CA THR A 63 8.61 -7.27 -12.55
C THR A 63 7.47 -6.83 -13.48
N LEU A 64 7.74 -6.39 -14.71
CA LEU A 64 6.69 -6.02 -15.65
C LEU A 64 5.72 -7.17 -15.98
N VAL A 65 6.23 -8.40 -16.01
CA VAL A 65 5.44 -9.62 -16.24
C VAL A 65 4.63 -10.01 -14.99
N ASP A 66 5.17 -9.80 -13.80
CA ASP A 66 4.51 -10.09 -12.51
C ASP A 66 3.51 -9.00 -12.06
N LEU A 67 3.56 -7.81 -12.67
CA LEU A 67 2.62 -6.71 -12.37
C LEU A 67 1.20 -7.03 -12.90
N LYS A 68 0.17 -6.45 -12.26
CA LYS A 68 -1.21 -6.53 -12.77
C LYS A 68 -1.27 -5.93 -14.18
N TRP A 69 -2.07 -6.55 -15.06
CA TRP A 69 -2.28 -6.13 -16.46
C TRP A 69 -2.52 -4.63 -16.67
N ARG A 70 -3.22 -3.97 -15.73
CA ARG A 70 -3.47 -2.52 -15.79
C ARG A 70 -2.18 -1.70 -15.75
N PHE A 71 -1.22 -2.10 -14.94
CA PHE A 71 0.06 -1.40 -14.83
C PHE A 71 0.94 -1.65 -16.04
N THR A 72 0.92 -2.86 -16.60
CA THR A 72 1.63 -3.18 -17.84
C THR A 72 1.16 -2.26 -18.99
N LEU A 73 -0.16 -2.02 -19.12
CA LEU A 73 -0.69 -1.09 -20.12
C LEU A 73 -0.30 0.37 -19.87
N VAL A 74 -0.31 0.81 -18.61
CA VAL A 74 0.12 2.18 -18.25
C VAL A 74 1.60 2.39 -18.56
N ILE A 75 2.47 1.42 -18.22
CA ILE A 75 3.90 1.55 -18.50
C ILE A 75 4.16 1.54 -20.01
N PHE A 76 3.48 0.67 -20.75
CA PHE A 76 3.56 0.65 -22.21
C PHE A 76 3.18 1.99 -22.83
N THR A 77 2.05 2.58 -22.44
CA THR A 77 1.65 3.89 -22.97
C THR A 77 2.60 5.01 -22.54
N MET A 78 3.09 4.99 -21.29
CA MET A 78 4.08 5.96 -20.82
C MET A 78 5.39 5.90 -21.58
N THR A 79 5.91 4.73 -21.97
CA THR A 79 7.16 4.66 -22.74
C THR A 79 7.00 5.30 -24.12
N PHE A 80 5.87 5.09 -24.80
CA PHE A 80 5.57 5.78 -26.06
C PHE A 80 5.46 7.29 -25.88
N LEU A 81 4.70 7.75 -24.88
CA LEU A 81 4.57 9.18 -24.59
C LEU A 81 5.92 9.81 -24.25
N CYS A 82 6.74 9.17 -23.42
CA CYS A 82 8.08 9.63 -23.10
C CYS A 82 8.95 9.71 -24.36
N SER A 83 8.89 8.73 -25.25
CA SER A 83 9.65 8.77 -26.51
C SER A 83 9.24 9.96 -27.38
N TRP A 84 7.93 10.20 -27.56
CA TRP A 84 7.44 11.34 -28.32
C TRP A 84 7.82 12.67 -27.68
N LEU A 85 7.70 12.80 -26.36
CA LEU A 85 8.12 14.00 -25.64
C LEU A 85 9.62 14.25 -25.78
N LEU A 86 10.46 13.21 -25.69
CA LEU A 86 11.91 13.36 -25.89
C LEU A 86 12.23 13.84 -27.30
N PHE A 87 11.63 13.24 -28.33
CA PHE A 87 11.84 13.70 -29.71
C PHE A 87 11.30 15.11 -29.93
N ALA A 88 10.10 15.43 -29.43
CA ALA A 88 9.52 16.76 -29.53
C ALA A 88 10.41 17.81 -28.86
N MET A 89 10.96 17.51 -27.68
CA MET A 89 11.89 18.39 -26.98
C MET A 89 13.19 18.60 -27.76
N ILE A 90 13.74 17.54 -28.37
CA ILE A 90 14.94 17.65 -29.21
C ILE A 90 14.66 18.55 -30.41
N TRP A 91 13.57 18.33 -31.14
CA TRP A 91 13.18 19.17 -32.29
C TRP A 91 12.96 20.62 -31.90
N TRP A 92 12.29 20.85 -30.78
CA TRP A 92 12.08 22.19 -30.25
C TRP A 92 13.40 22.89 -29.88
N LEU A 93 14.35 22.18 -29.26
CA LEU A 93 15.68 22.71 -28.96
C LEU A 93 16.48 23.04 -30.22
N VAL A 94 16.38 22.21 -31.28
CA VAL A 94 17.02 22.47 -32.57
C VAL A 94 16.43 23.72 -33.23
N ALA A 95 15.10 23.84 -33.25
CA ALA A 95 14.42 25.04 -33.76
C ALA A 95 14.81 26.30 -32.95
N PHE A 96 14.93 26.19 -31.63
CA PHE A 96 15.39 27.27 -30.76
C PHE A 96 16.85 27.67 -31.05
N ALA A 97 17.75 26.70 -31.22
CA ALA A 97 19.16 26.96 -31.52
C ALA A 97 19.38 27.56 -32.91
N ASN A 98 18.58 27.16 -33.91
CA ASN A 98 18.61 27.73 -35.26
C ASN A 98 17.98 29.13 -35.34
N GLY A 99 17.17 29.51 -34.36
CA GLY A 99 16.45 30.78 -34.36
C GLY A 99 15.14 30.77 -35.15
N ASP A 100 14.63 29.58 -35.53
CA ASP A 100 13.38 29.41 -36.27
C ASP A 100 12.14 29.91 -35.49
N LEU A 101 12.28 30.10 -34.17
CA LEU A 101 11.24 30.64 -33.28
C LEU A 101 11.19 32.18 -33.24
N ASP A 102 12.19 32.89 -33.80
CA ASP A 102 12.19 34.35 -33.83
C ASP A 102 11.39 34.86 -35.04
N PRO A 103 10.27 35.59 -34.85
CA PRO A 103 9.45 36.12 -35.95
C PRO A 103 10.19 37.16 -36.81
N THR A 104 11.34 37.64 -36.36
CA THR A 104 12.17 38.65 -37.02
C THR A 104 13.29 38.01 -37.86
N SER A 105 13.48 36.69 -37.79
CA SER A 105 14.46 35.97 -38.59
C SER A 105 14.08 36.09 -40.08
N VAL A 106 14.82 36.94 -40.79
CA VAL A 106 14.65 37.19 -42.22
C VAL A 106 14.91 35.89 -42.98
N SER A 107 14.15 35.60 -44.04
CA SER A 107 14.11 34.33 -44.80
C SER A 107 15.40 33.91 -45.54
N ILE A 108 16.56 34.32 -45.04
CA ILE A 108 17.89 33.99 -45.57
C ILE A 108 18.38 32.65 -44.98
N THR A 109 17.90 32.27 -43.80
CA THR A 109 18.23 30.98 -43.16
C THR A 109 17.19 29.93 -43.53
N ASP A 110 17.63 28.80 -44.12
CA ASP A 110 16.75 27.66 -44.38
C ASP A 110 16.28 27.06 -43.04
N GLN A 111 14.96 27.02 -42.83
CA GLN A 111 14.35 26.43 -41.64
C GLN A 111 14.66 24.94 -41.53
N CYS A 112 14.88 24.45 -40.31
CA CYS A 112 15.21 23.03 -40.10
C CYS A 112 13.98 22.12 -40.23
N VAL A 113 12.79 22.62 -39.91
CA VAL A 113 11.48 21.97 -40.10
C VAL A 113 10.47 23.04 -40.48
N THR A 114 9.69 22.79 -41.53
CA THR A 114 8.62 23.72 -41.95
C THR A 114 7.38 23.55 -41.10
N ASN A 115 6.77 24.66 -40.66
CA ASN A 115 5.59 24.68 -39.79
C ASN A 115 5.78 23.91 -38.47
N VAL A 116 6.74 24.35 -37.64
CA VAL A 116 6.84 23.90 -36.25
C VAL A 116 5.61 24.29 -35.42
#